data_AF-A0A9D9DMZ0-F1
#
_entry.id   AF-A0A9D9DMZ0-F1
#
_cell.length_a   1.000
_cell.length_b   1.000
_cell.length_c   1.000
_cell.angle_alpha   90.00
_cell.angle_beta   90.00
_cell.angle_gamma   90.00
#
_symmetry.space_group_name_H-M   'P 1'
#
loop_
_entity.id
_entity.type
_entity.pdbx_description
1 polymer ?
#
loop_
_entity_poly.entity_id
_entity_poly.type
_entity_poly.pdbx_seq_one_letter_code
_entity_poly.pdbx_strand_id
1 'polypeptide(L)'
;MKLLIDKELNSNDKILKPDFNSRTGRELLVFYLQTKFRQIMSYDRKCSTPLFREIHPEFINRFSKRLINTPNKHLLIGITGESACGKSTICKEIKHVIEELSMPVSVLSTDNYFNDISELIKKYGTFDNLRDNGYDVDAPTSFQLDILKKDLAMLSEGYNIKAPMYLPNGTGVSVPLAQDVISRKIVVVEGIATMYDGVKDIFDIKIYVETENDIRKNRFLKRACEERNQSTENALKHWHYILEAGEKYVKPFRNEADLVLNGNADLNYFSQILEYIYTITNNFQ
;
A
#
# COMPACT_ATOMS: atom_id res chain seq x y z
N MET A 1 14.93 15.77 5.99
CA MET A 1 15.33 14.36 6.20
C MET A 1 16.75 14.09 5.71
N LYS A 2 17.19 14.68 4.59
CA LYS A 2 18.59 14.62 4.09
C LYS A 2 19.70 14.77 5.14
N LEU A 3 19.60 15.76 6.04
CA LEU A 3 20.56 15.91 7.15
C LEU A 3 20.66 14.68 8.09
N LEU A 4 19.57 13.92 8.28
CA LEU A 4 19.59 12.69 9.09
C LEU A 4 20.26 11.55 8.31
N ILE A 5 20.03 11.47 7.00
CA ILE A 5 20.70 10.51 6.11
C ILE A 5 22.21 10.78 6.11
N ASP A 6 22.63 12.03 5.90
CA ASP A 6 24.04 12.44 5.89
C ASP A 6 24.72 12.12 7.23
N LYS A 7 24.03 12.34 8.35
CA LYS A 7 24.53 11.97 9.69
C LYS A 7 24.71 10.46 9.84
N GLU A 8 23.79 9.66 9.32
CA GLU A 8 23.90 8.20 9.42
C GLU A 8 25.06 7.67 8.57
N LEU A 9 25.19 8.16 7.33
CA LEU A 9 26.26 7.73 6.41
C LEU A 9 27.66 8.09 6.91
N ASN A 10 27.80 9.28 7.52
CA ASN A 10 29.08 9.80 8.00
C ASN A 10 29.37 9.51 9.48
N SER A 11 28.51 8.75 10.17
CA SER A 11 28.77 8.36 11.55
C SER A 11 29.96 7.40 11.63
N ASN A 12 30.96 7.75 12.44
CA ASN A 12 32.08 6.86 12.77
C ASN A 12 31.65 5.77 13.78
N ASP A 13 30.57 6.01 14.54
CA ASP A 13 30.01 5.07 15.51
C ASP A 13 28.99 4.16 14.80
N LYS A 14 29.48 3.28 13.92
CA LYS A 14 28.62 2.27 13.28
C LYS A 14 28.36 1.12 14.22
N ILE A 15 27.11 0.67 14.27
CA ILE A 15 26.73 -0.50 15.08
C ILE A 15 27.19 -1.75 14.34
N LEU A 16 27.82 -2.68 15.05
CA LEU A 16 28.12 -4.02 14.53
C LEU A 16 26.82 -4.68 14.05
N LYS A 17 26.85 -5.26 12.85
CA LYS A 17 25.68 -5.93 12.29
C LYS A 17 25.16 -7.00 13.27
N PRO A 18 23.91 -6.87 13.78
CA PRO A 18 23.37 -7.85 14.72
C PRO A 18 23.23 -9.22 14.05
N ASP A 19 23.47 -10.31 14.79
CA ASP A 19 23.20 -11.66 14.28
C ASP A 19 21.68 -11.91 14.24
N PHE A 20 21.10 -11.80 13.05
CA PHE A 20 19.67 -11.97 12.82
C PHE A 20 19.19 -13.41 12.99
N ASN A 21 20.09 -14.40 13.03
CA ASN A 21 19.72 -15.79 13.32
C ASN A 21 19.51 -16.01 14.82
N SER A 22 20.20 -15.27 15.68
CA SER A 22 19.96 -15.26 17.12
C SER A 22 18.77 -14.38 17.52
N ARG A 23 18.05 -14.81 18.56
CA ARG A 23 16.97 -13.99 19.14
C ARG A 23 17.50 -12.67 19.71
N THR A 24 18.64 -12.71 20.41
CA THR A 24 19.28 -11.54 21.01
C THR A 24 19.68 -10.51 19.96
N GLY A 25 20.24 -10.93 18.81
CA GLY A 25 20.57 -10.03 17.72
C GLY A 25 19.33 -9.39 17.09
N ARG A 26 18.21 -10.12 16.98
CA ARG A 26 16.93 -9.55 16.54
C ARG A 26 16.36 -8.53 17.54
N GLU A 27 16.46 -8.80 18.84
CA GLU A 27 16.05 -7.86 19.88
C GLU A 27 16.87 -6.56 19.84
N LEU A 28 18.19 -6.67 19.60
CA LEU A 28 19.06 -5.51 19.42
C LEU A 28 18.70 -4.69 18.17
N LEU A 29 18.44 -5.35 17.04
CA LEU A 29 17.99 -4.70 15.81
C LEU A 29 16.68 -3.94 16.04
N VAL A 30 15.72 -4.59 16.69
CA VAL A 30 14.43 -3.99 17.02
C VAL A 30 14.62 -2.74 17.88
N PHE A 31 15.44 -2.81 18.93
CA PHE A 31 15.72 -1.66 19.80
C PHE A 31 16.29 -0.48 19.01
N TYR A 32 17.24 -0.75 18.11
CA TYR A 32 17.79 0.26 17.21
C TYR A 32 16.73 0.86 16.28
N LEU A 33 15.95 0.02 15.58
CA LEU A 33 14.91 0.46 14.66
C LEU A 33 13.84 1.29 15.38
N GLN A 34 13.41 0.89 16.58
CA GLN A 34 12.47 1.68 17.39
C GLN A 34 12.98 3.10 17.64
N THR A 35 14.27 3.24 17.95
CA THR A 35 14.90 4.54 18.18
C THR A 35 14.88 5.38 16.90
N LYS A 36 15.22 4.80 15.75
CA LYS A 36 15.20 5.49 14.45
C LYS A 36 13.78 5.85 13.99
N PHE A 37 12.79 4.99 14.19
CA PHE A 37 11.38 5.30 13.93
C PHE A 37 10.90 6.48 14.76
N ARG A 38 11.24 6.54 16.07
CA ARG A 38 10.92 7.70 16.91
C ARG A 38 11.58 8.99 16.41
N GLN A 39 12.78 8.92 15.86
CA GLN A 39 13.45 10.07 15.24
C GLN A 39 12.71 10.55 13.99
N ILE A 40 12.30 9.63 13.09
CA ILE A 40 11.48 9.95 11.91
C ILE A 40 10.20 10.65 12.36
N MET A 41 9.46 10.09 13.31
CA MET A 41 8.21 10.66 13.82
C MET A 41 8.40 12.05 14.44
N SER A 42 9.48 12.24 15.21
CA SER A 42 9.79 13.53 15.83
C SER A 42 10.15 14.59 14.80
N TYR A 43 10.81 14.20 13.71
CA TYR A 43 11.12 15.09 12.59
C TYR A 43 9.86 15.43 11.80
N ASP A 44 9.06 14.43 11.44
CA ASP A 44 7.84 14.56 10.63
C ASP A 44 6.81 15.51 11.26
N ARG A 45 6.63 15.42 12.58
CA ARG A 45 5.74 16.33 13.34
C ARG A 45 6.11 17.81 13.25
N LYS A 46 7.35 18.13 12.85
CA LYS A 46 7.84 19.51 12.68
C LYS A 46 7.74 20.00 11.24
N CYS A 47 7.42 19.13 10.30
CA CYS A 47 7.21 19.50 8.90
C CYS A 47 5.89 20.28 8.76
N SER A 48 5.84 21.20 7.80
CA SER A 48 4.62 21.97 7.49
C SER A 48 3.49 21.08 6.96
N THR A 49 3.86 20.03 6.22
CA THR A 49 2.97 18.98 5.71
C THR A 49 3.51 17.62 6.15
N PRO A 50 3.19 17.18 7.38
CA PRO A 50 3.59 15.87 7.88
C PRO A 50 3.08 14.74 6.99
N LEU A 51 3.90 13.70 6.84
CA LEU A 51 3.54 12.46 6.18
C LEU A 51 2.61 11.64 7.08
N PHE A 52 2.93 11.50 8.36
CA PHE A 52 2.13 10.68 9.28
C PHE A 52 1.02 11.53 9.90
N ARG A 53 -0.22 11.29 9.48
CA ARG A 53 -1.40 11.88 10.13
C ARG A 53 -1.67 11.22 11.47
N GLU A 54 -1.54 9.90 11.50
CA GLU A 54 -1.81 9.09 12.69
C GLU A 54 -0.94 7.83 12.67
N ILE A 55 -0.55 7.37 13.86
CA ILE A 55 0.20 6.13 14.06
C ILE A 55 -0.46 5.39 15.20
N HIS A 56 -0.86 4.14 14.97
CA HIS A 56 -1.49 3.32 15.99
C HIS A 56 -0.51 3.14 17.18
N PRO A 57 -0.91 3.40 18.44
CA PRO A 57 0.00 3.39 19.59
C PRO A 57 0.78 2.08 19.76
N GLU A 58 0.10 0.94 19.54
CA GLU A 58 0.70 -0.40 19.62
C GLU A 58 1.49 -0.84 18.38
N PHE A 59 1.51 -0.07 17.28
CA PHE A 59 2.14 -0.49 16.03
C PHE A 59 3.60 -0.89 16.23
N ILE A 60 4.39 0.00 16.85
CA ILE A 60 5.83 -0.23 17.07
C ILE A 60 6.04 -1.52 17.87
N ASN A 61 5.24 -1.76 18.90
CA ASN A 61 5.32 -2.95 19.74
C ASN A 61 4.96 -4.23 18.97
N ARG A 62 3.84 -4.21 18.21
CA ARG A 62 3.41 -5.35 17.38
C ARG A 62 4.45 -5.69 16.31
N PHE A 63 4.93 -4.69 15.59
CA PHE A 63 5.92 -4.87 14.53
C PHE A 63 7.26 -5.38 15.09
N SER A 64 7.68 -4.88 16.25
CA SER A 64 8.86 -5.37 16.96
C SER A 64 8.77 -6.87 17.30
N LYS A 65 7.63 -7.30 17.87
CA LYS A 65 7.38 -8.72 18.16
C LYS A 65 7.37 -9.56 16.89
N ARG A 66 6.78 -9.04 15.80
CA ARG A 66 6.73 -9.71 14.49
C ARG A 66 8.13 -9.98 13.93
N LEU A 67 9.04 -9.02 14.04
CA LEU A 67 10.44 -9.17 13.59
C LEU A 67 11.22 -10.19 14.43
N ILE A 68 11.01 -10.23 15.75
CA ILE A 68 11.73 -11.14 16.66
C ILE A 68 11.23 -12.58 16.51
N ASN A 69 9.92 -12.77 16.44
CA ASN A 69 9.29 -14.09 16.56
C ASN A 69 9.16 -14.84 15.24
N THR A 70 9.15 -14.14 14.12
CA THR A 70 8.87 -14.72 12.78
C THR A 70 9.84 -14.21 11.71
N PRO A 71 11.15 -14.27 11.93
CA PRO A 71 12.15 -13.64 11.06
C PRO A 71 12.24 -14.26 9.65
N ASN A 72 11.78 -15.51 9.49
CA ASN A 72 11.87 -16.24 8.22
C ASN A 72 10.76 -15.87 7.23
N LYS A 73 9.62 -15.36 7.73
CA LYS A 73 8.50 -14.95 6.89
C LYS A 73 8.78 -13.60 6.23
N HIS A 74 8.46 -13.50 4.94
CA HIS A 74 8.51 -12.25 4.22
C HIS A 74 7.48 -11.26 4.78
N LEU A 75 7.80 -9.97 4.75
CA LEU A 75 6.95 -8.92 5.30
C LEU A 75 5.86 -8.54 4.29
N LEU A 76 4.61 -8.61 4.72
CA LEU A 76 3.49 -8.14 3.92
C LEU A 76 3.03 -6.75 4.39
N ILE A 77 3.00 -5.79 3.48
CA ILE A 77 2.54 -4.42 3.74
C ILE A 77 1.27 -4.18 2.91
N GLY A 78 0.14 -3.95 3.57
CA GLY A 78 -1.13 -3.62 2.92
C GLY A 78 -1.32 -2.11 2.86
N ILE A 79 -1.60 -1.57 1.69
CA ILE A 79 -1.88 -0.14 1.48
C ILE A 79 -3.30 0.02 0.92
N THR A 80 -4.17 0.63 1.70
CA THR A 80 -5.51 1.03 1.27
C THR A 80 -5.68 2.54 1.29
N GLY A 81 -6.82 3.00 0.83
CA GLY A 81 -7.22 4.39 0.84
C GLY A 81 -8.31 4.61 -0.20
N GLU A 82 -9.16 5.58 0.05
CA GLU A 82 -10.30 5.85 -0.82
C GLU A 82 -9.82 6.33 -2.20
N SER A 83 -10.69 6.24 -3.22
CA SER A 83 -10.32 6.66 -4.56
C SER A 83 -9.83 8.12 -4.59
N ALA A 84 -8.80 8.35 -5.41
CA ALA A 84 -8.11 9.64 -5.58
C ALA A 84 -7.38 10.18 -4.34
N CYS A 85 -7.20 9.39 -3.27
CA CYS A 85 -6.43 9.78 -2.09
C CYS A 85 -4.91 9.89 -2.32
N GLY A 86 -4.38 9.49 -3.48
CA GLY A 86 -2.94 9.49 -3.75
C GLY A 86 -2.22 8.16 -3.50
N LYS A 87 -2.94 7.09 -3.12
CA LYS A 87 -2.40 5.72 -2.99
C LYS A 87 -1.53 5.31 -4.19
N SER A 88 -2.05 5.42 -5.41
CA SER A 88 -1.31 5.04 -6.62
C SER A 88 -0.09 5.92 -6.86
N THR A 89 -0.12 7.19 -6.44
CA THR A 89 1.04 8.09 -6.51
C THR A 89 2.13 7.65 -5.52
N ILE A 90 1.76 7.40 -4.27
CA ILE A 90 2.67 6.87 -3.24
C ILE A 90 3.26 5.52 -3.68
N CYS A 91 2.43 4.62 -4.23
CA CYS A 91 2.91 3.32 -4.70
C CYS A 91 3.87 3.43 -5.89
N LYS A 92 3.66 4.39 -6.79
CA LYS A 92 4.61 4.68 -7.88
C LYS A 92 5.94 5.20 -7.33
N GLU A 93 5.90 6.09 -6.34
CA GLU A 93 7.10 6.61 -5.69
C GLU A 93 7.87 5.50 -4.94
N ILE A 94 7.15 4.64 -4.21
CA ILE A 94 7.72 3.43 -3.59
C ILE A 94 8.47 2.60 -4.64
N LYS A 95 7.83 2.31 -5.78
CA LYS A 95 8.46 1.54 -6.88
C LYS A 95 9.73 2.23 -7.39
N HIS A 96 9.67 3.53 -7.61
CA HIS A 96 10.80 4.31 -8.11
C HIS A 96 12.01 4.20 -7.16
N VAL A 97 11.80 4.44 -5.87
CA VAL A 97 12.87 4.35 -4.85
C VAL A 97 13.39 2.91 -4.71
N ILE A 98 12.51 1.90 -4.80
CA ILE A 98 12.91 0.49 -4.78
C ILE A 98 13.84 0.17 -5.95
N GLU A 99 13.52 0.65 -7.15
CA GLU A 99 14.32 0.42 -8.34
C GLU A 99 15.67 1.13 -8.24
N GLU A 100 15.68 2.40 -7.82
CA GLU A 100 16.89 3.20 -7.66
C GLU A 100 17.86 2.59 -6.62
N LEU A 101 17.33 2.14 -5.48
CA LEU A 101 18.12 1.57 -4.39
C LEU A 101 18.27 0.04 -4.49
N SER A 102 17.75 -0.59 -5.54
CA SER A 102 17.74 -2.05 -5.73
C SER A 102 17.19 -2.82 -4.51
N MET A 103 16.12 -2.31 -3.90
CA MET A 103 15.56 -2.88 -2.68
C MET A 103 14.86 -4.22 -2.97
N PRO A 104 14.89 -5.19 -2.03
CA PRO A 104 14.23 -6.48 -2.19
C PRO A 104 12.74 -6.36 -1.89
N VAL A 105 12.02 -5.61 -2.72
CA VAL A 105 10.58 -5.35 -2.58
C VAL A 105 9.83 -5.76 -3.85
N SER A 106 8.66 -6.37 -3.69
CA SER A 106 7.71 -6.63 -4.79
C SER A 106 6.42 -5.84 -4.55
N VAL A 107 5.71 -5.49 -5.62
CA VAL A 107 4.42 -4.77 -5.53
C VAL A 107 3.33 -5.55 -6.24
N LEU A 108 2.20 -5.74 -5.57
CA LEU A 108 0.99 -6.41 -6.07
C LEU A 108 -0.20 -5.46 -5.95
N SER A 109 -1.03 -5.38 -6.98
CA SER A 109 -2.31 -4.64 -6.91
C SER A 109 -3.46 -5.61 -6.65
N THR A 110 -4.36 -5.28 -5.74
CA THR A 110 -5.58 -6.08 -5.54
C THR A 110 -6.59 -5.90 -6.68
N ASP A 111 -6.46 -4.85 -7.48
CA ASP A 111 -7.31 -4.61 -8.65
C ASP A 111 -7.14 -5.73 -9.69
N ASN A 112 -6.01 -6.43 -9.68
CA ASN A 112 -5.81 -7.63 -10.49
C ASN A 112 -6.77 -8.79 -10.15
N TYR A 113 -7.35 -8.77 -8.95
CA TYR A 113 -8.22 -9.81 -8.43
C TYR A 113 -9.70 -9.46 -8.59
N PHE A 114 -10.07 -8.47 -9.42
CA PHE A 114 -11.46 -8.31 -9.81
C PHE A 114 -11.99 -9.57 -10.50
N ASN A 115 -13.26 -9.89 -10.25
CA ASN A 115 -13.97 -10.94 -10.96
C ASN A 115 -14.09 -10.62 -12.45
N ASP A 116 -14.15 -11.65 -13.28
CA ASP A 116 -14.49 -11.46 -14.69
C ASP A 116 -15.95 -11.01 -14.80
N ILE A 117 -16.15 -9.83 -15.38
CA ILE A 117 -17.47 -9.24 -15.62
C ILE A 117 -17.72 -9.02 -17.11
N SER A 118 -16.97 -9.66 -17.99
CA SER A 118 -17.05 -9.44 -19.44
C SER A 118 -18.44 -9.74 -20.01
N GLU A 119 -19.14 -10.75 -19.49
CA GLU A 119 -20.54 -11.04 -19.85
C GLU A 119 -21.51 -9.96 -19.38
N LEU A 120 -21.26 -9.34 -18.22
CA LEU A 120 -22.04 -8.19 -17.77
C LEU A 120 -21.78 -6.97 -18.66
N ILE A 121 -20.53 -6.71 -19.03
CA ILE A 121 -20.20 -5.63 -19.97
C ILE A 121 -20.86 -5.86 -21.33
N LYS A 122 -20.85 -7.09 -21.87
CA LYS A 122 -21.58 -7.42 -23.11
C LYS A 122 -23.09 -7.14 -22.99
N LYS A 123 -23.69 -7.44 -21.83
CA LYS A 123 -25.12 -7.23 -21.57
C LYS A 123 -25.50 -5.75 -21.45
N TYR A 124 -24.73 -4.96 -20.70
CA TYR A 124 -25.06 -3.55 -20.40
C TYR A 124 -24.36 -2.55 -21.34
N GLY A 125 -23.47 -3.03 -22.20
CA GLY A 125 -22.76 -2.27 -23.24
C GLY A 125 -21.53 -1.52 -22.72
N THR A 126 -21.63 -0.88 -21.56
CA THR A 126 -20.52 -0.13 -20.94
C THR A 126 -20.46 -0.37 -19.44
N PHE A 127 -19.30 -0.08 -18.86
CA PHE A 127 -19.11 -0.10 -17.41
C PHE A 127 -19.99 0.94 -16.69
N ASP A 128 -20.17 2.12 -17.28
CA ASP A 128 -21.03 3.15 -16.71
C ASP A 128 -22.49 2.69 -16.66
N ASN A 129 -22.99 2.07 -17.74
CA ASN A 129 -24.33 1.50 -17.76
C ASN A 129 -24.46 0.37 -16.73
N LEU A 130 -23.45 -0.49 -16.59
CA LEU A 130 -23.45 -1.57 -15.61
C LEU A 130 -23.53 -1.01 -14.16
N ARG A 131 -22.73 0.01 -13.85
CA ARG A 131 -22.78 0.73 -12.57
C ARG A 131 -24.15 1.36 -12.33
N ASP A 132 -24.68 2.05 -13.34
CA ASP A 132 -25.99 2.72 -13.24
C ASP A 132 -27.16 1.72 -13.09
N ASN A 133 -26.93 0.44 -13.43
CA ASN A 133 -27.84 -0.68 -13.16
C ASN A 133 -27.56 -1.38 -11.81
N GLY A 134 -26.80 -0.76 -10.91
CA GLY A 134 -26.62 -1.21 -9.53
C GLY A 134 -25.49 -2.21 -9.30
N TYR A 135 -24.58 -2.39 -10.27
CA TYR A 135 -23.38 -3.19 -10.03
C TYR A 135 -22.40 -2.44 -9.13
N ASP A 136 -22.15 -3.01 -7.95
CA ASP A 136 -21.21 -2.48 -6.96
C ASP A 136 -19.82 -3.04 -7.21
N VAL A 137 -18.98 -2.26 -7.86
CA VAL A 137 -17.64 -2.65 -8.30
C VAL A 137 -16.71 -2.82 -7.10
N ASP A 138 -16.89 -2.01 -6.07
CA ASP A 138 -16.00 -1.98 -4.92
C ASP A 138 -16.44 -2.97 -3.84
N ALA A 139 -17.61 -3.61 -3.96
CA ALA A 139 -18.04 -4.64 -3.03
C ALA A 139 -17.03 -5.80 -2.90
N PRO A 140 -16.84 -6.39 -1.70
CA PRO A 140 -16.02 -7.58 -1.51
C PRO A 140 -16.36 -8.73 -2.46
N THR A 141 -17.64 -8.87 -2.82
CA THR A 141 -18.14 -9.88 -3.77
C THR A 141 -17.66 -9.67 -5.21
N SER A 142 -17.12 -8.51 -5.53
CA SER A 142 -16.56 -8.19 -6.85
C SER A 142 -15.10 -8.61 -7.01
N PHE A 143 -14.50 -9.17 -5.96
CA PHE A 143 -13.12 -9.63 -5.92
C PHE A 143 -12.99 -11.15 -5.68
N GLN A 144 -11.95 -11.73 -6.25
CA GLN A 144 -11.50 -13.11 -6.04
C GLN A 144 -10.72 -13.24 -4.73
N LEU A 145 -11.36 -12.93 -3.59
CA LEU A 145 -10.69 -12.80 -2.28
C LEU A 145 -10.04 -14.10 -1.79
N ASP A 146 -10.60 -15.26 -2.11
CA ASP A 146 -10.01 -16.56 -1.76
C ASP A 146 -8.68 -16.79 -2.48
N ILE A 147 -8.60 -16.39 -3.76
CA ILE A 147 -7.36 -16.46 -4.55
C ILE A 147 -6.36 -15.46 -4.01
N LEU A 148 -6.77 -14.21 -3.76
CA LEU A 148 -5.92 -13.19 -3.16
C LEU A 148 -5.32 -13.67 -1.83
N LYS A 149 -6.14 -14.20 -0.92
CA LYS A 149 -5.69 -14.71 0.38
C LYS A 149 -4.66 -15.84 0.23
N LYS A 150 -4.92 -16.79 -0.66
CA LYS A 150 -4.00 -17.90 -0.95
C LYS A 150 -2.66 -17.39 -1.47
N ASP A 151 -2.71 -16.48 -2.44
CA ASP A 151 -1.54 -15.90 -3.08
C ASP A 151 -0.70 -15.09 -2.09
N LEU A 152 -1.33 -14.29 -1.24
CA LEU A 152 -0.64 -13.56 -0.17
C LEU A 152 0.00 -14.50 0.86
N ALA A 153 -0.66 -15.60 1.22
CA ALA A 153 -0.09 -16.60 2.12
C ALA A 153 1.17 -17.24 1.51
N MET A 154 1.12 -17.63 0.23
CA MET A 154 2.27 -18.15 -0.50
C MET A 154 3.43 -17.15 -0.54
N LEU A 155 3.13 -15.88 -0.85
CA LEU A 155 4.12 -14.81 -0.86
C LEU A 155 4.77 -14.63 0.51
N SER A 156 4.01 -14.68 1.61
CA SER A 156 4.52 -14.56 2.98
C SER A 156 5.53 -15.65 3.36
N GLU A 157 5.39 -16.84 2.77
CA GLU A 157 6.28 -18.00 2.99
C GLU A 157 7.46 -18.03 1.99
N GLY A 158 7.58 -17.01 1.12
CA GLY A 158 8.67 -16.91 0.15
C GLY A 158 8.42 -17.60 -1.18
N TYR A 159 7.20 -18.08 -1.46
CA TYR A 159 6.87 -18.72 -2.73
C TYR A 159 6.43 -17.69 -3.78
N ASN A 160 6.96 -17.82 -4.99
CA ASN A 160 6.49 -17.07 -6.16
C ASN A 160 5.08 -17.54 -6.55
N ILE A 161 4.30 -16.63 -7.12
CA ILE A 161 2.93 -16.90 -7.56
C ILE A 161 2.71 -16.44 -9.02
N LYS A 162 1.59 -16.88 -9.59
CA LYS A 162 1.03 -16.34 -10.83
C LYS A 162 -0.31 -15.70 -10.53
N ALA A 163 -0.32 -14.40 -10.27
CA ALA A 163 -1.53 -13.65 -9.99
C ALA A 163 -2.42 -13.55 -11.24
N PRO A 164 -3.75 -13.39 -11.08
CA PRO A 164 -4.61 -12.96 -12.19
C PRO A 164 -4.22 -11.56 -12.70
N MET A 165 -4.70 -11.19 -13.88
CA MET A 165 -4.59 -9.85 -14.42
C MET A 165 -5.96 -9.38 -14.92
N TYR A 166 -6.47 -8.30 -14.32
CA TYR A 166 -7.70 -7.66 -14.78
C TYR A 166 -7.38 -6.61 -15.84
N LEU A 167 -7.98 -6.70 -17.01
CA LEU A 167 -7.61 -5.85 -18.14
C LEU A 167 -8.16 -4.41 -17.97
N PRO A 168 -7.30 -3.37 -17.95
CA PRO A 168 -7.72 -1.98 -17.75
C PRO A 168 -8.21 -1.32 -19.06
N ASN A 169 -8.94 -2.08 -19.89
CA ASN A 169 -9.44 -1.64 -21.21
C ASN A 169 -10.98 -1.52 -21.25
N GLY A 170 -11.64 -1.68 -20.10
CA GLY A 170 -13.10 -1.60 -19.99
C GLY A 170 -13.86 -2.85 -20.44
N THR A 171 -13.16 -3.91 -20.90
CA THR A 171 -13.81 -5.17 -21.32
C THR A 171 -14.32 -6.02 -20.16
N GLY A 172 -13.83 -5.77 -18.95
CA GLY A 172 -14.21 -6.55 -17.77
C GLY A 172 -13.54 -7.92 -17.67
N VAL A 173 -12.55 -8.20 -18.52
CA VAL A 173 -11.89 -9.52 -18.58
C VAL A 173 -10.86 -9.67 -17.46
N SER A 174 -10.91 -10.82 -16.79
CA SER A 174 -9.92 -11.26 -15.80
C SER A 174 -9.18 -12.49 -16.33
N VAL A 175 -7.88 -12.36 -16.59
CA VAL A 175 -7.05 -13.45 -17.12
C VAL A 175 -6.37 -14.17 -15.95
N PRO A 176 -6.69 -15.46 -15.70
CA PRO A 176 -6.07 -16.21 -14.61
C PRO A 176 -4.60 -16.52 -14.90
N LEU A 177 -3.77 -16.55 -13.85
CA LEU A 177 -2.35 -16.95 -13.91
C LEU A 177 -1.51 -16.13 -14.92
N ALA A 178 -1.84 -14.85 -15.10
CA ALA A 178 -1.29 -14.00 -16.15
C ALA A 178 -0.06 -13.18 -15.73
N GLN A 179 0.14 -12.96 -14.43
CA GLN A 179 1.24 -12.13 -13.92
C GLN A 179 2.14 -12.90 -12.97
N ASP A 180 3.40 -13.10 -13.35
CA ASP A 180 4.42 -13.63 -12.44
C ASP A 180 4.75 -12.60 -11.35
N VAL A 181 4.68 -13.03 -10.09
CA VAL A 181 5.04 -12.21 -8.93
C VAL A 181 6.09 -12.94 -8.12
N ILE A 182 7.28 -12.34 -8.04
CA ILE A 182 8.40 -12.87 -7.27
C ILE A 182 8.19 -12.53 -5.80
N SER A 183 8.31 -13.50 -4.90
CA SER A 183 8.31 -13.21 -3.46
C SER A 183 9.66 -12.66 -3.04
N ARG A 184 9.71 -11.34 -2.86
CA ARG A 184 10.85 -10.62 -2.27
C ARG A 184 10.64 -10.50 -0.75
N LYS A 185 11.70 -10.14 -0.02
CA LYS A 185 11.69 -10.04 1.46
C LYS A 185 10.57 -9.13 1.99
N ILE A 186 10.17 -8.14 1.21
CA ILE A 186 9.03 -7.28 1.47
C ILE A 186 8.10 -7.36 0.26
N VAL A 187 6.80 -7.52 0.50
CA VAL A 187 5.77 -7.45 -0.53
C VAL A 187 4.76 -6.38 -0.14
N VAL A 188 4.68 -5.35 -0.97
CA VAL A 188 3.70 -4.28 -0.85
C VAL A 188 2.48 -4.66 -1.67
N VAL A 189 1.31 -4.63 -1.05
CA VAL A 189 0.04 -4.94 -1.69
C VAL A 189 -0.83 -3.70 -1.58
N GLU A 190 -1.32 -3.21 -2.71
CA GLU A 190 -2.08 -1.97 -2.76
C GLU A 190 -3.46 -2.18 -3.36
N GLY A 191 -4.44 -1.44 -2.85
CA GLY A 191 -5.82 -1.46 -3.34
C GLY A 191 -6.83 -1.67 -2.22
N ILE A 192 -8.10 -1.45 -2.52
CA ILE A 192 -9.15 -1.41 -1.48
C ILE A 192 -9.36 -2.77 -0.82
N ALA A 193 -9.19 -3.86 -1.57
CA ALA A 193 -9.43 -5.22 -1.08
C ALA A 193 -8.36 -5.71 -0.09
N THR A 194 -7.26 -4.96 0.09
CA THR A 194 -6.25 -5.26 1.12
C THR A 194 -6.86 -5.30 2.52
N MET A 195 -7.90 -4.50 2.78
CA MET A 195 -8.50 -4.44 4.10
C MET A 195 -9.79 -5.22 4.23
N TYR A 196 -10.23 -5.96 3.20
CA TYR A 196 -11.45 -6.74 3.32
C TYR A 196 -11.31 -7.89 4.31
N ASP A 197 -12.43 -8.22 4.94
CA ASP A 197 -12.49 -9.33 5.89
C ASP A 197 -12.02 -10.63 5.22
N GLY A 198 -11.22 -11.40 5.97
CA GLY A 198 -10.56 -12.59 5.45
C GLY A 198 -9.20 -12.34 4.79
N VAL A 199 -8.90 -11.10 4.38
CA VAL A 199 -7.60 -10.70 3.81
C VAL A 199 -6.79 -9.86 4.80
N LYS A 200 -7.42 -8.91 5.48
CA LYS A 200 -6.77 -7.87 6.28
C LYS A 200 -5.78 -8.37 7.35
N ASP A 201 -6.01 -9.55 7.91
CA ASP A 201 -5.20 -10.07 9.03
C ASP A 201 -3.89 -10.72 8.59
N ILE A 202 -3.65 -10.84 7.29
CA ILE A 202 -2.40 -11.41 6.76
C ILE A 202 -1.25 -10.39 6.74
N PHE A 203 -1.57 -9.09 6.84
CA PHE A 203 -0.58 -8.02 6.72
C PHE A 203 0.15 -7.78 8.04
N ASP A 204 1.46 -7.59 7.93
CA ASP A 204 2.35 -7.24 9.03
C ASP A 204 2.30 -5.73 9.34
N ILE A 205 2.01 -4.92 8.30
CA ILE A 205 1.84 -3.48 8.39
C ILE A 205 0.62 -3.08 7.54
N LYS A 206 -0.32 -2.37 8.15
CA LYS A 206 -1.52 -1.83 7.49
C LYS A 206 -1.42 -0.31 7.35
N ILE A 207 -1.46 0.18 6.13
CA ILE A 207 -1.32 1.60 5.80
C ILE A 207 -2.63 2.09 5.19
N TYR A 208 -3.15 3.20 5.71
CA TYR A 208 -4.29 3.92 5.15
C TYR A 208 -3.83 5.27 4.60
N VAL A 209 -4.09 5.55 3.32
CA VAL A 209 -3.78 6.84 2.70
C VAL A 209 -5.02 7.72 2.75
N GLU A 210 -4.90 8.87 3.40
CA GLU A 210 -5.99 9.82 3.63
C GLU A 210 -5.75 11.14 2.92
N THR A 211 -6.81 11.71 2.35
CA THR A 211 -6.83 13.05 1.75
C THR A 211 -8.24 13.60 1.84
N GLU A 212 -8.36 14.92 1.98
CA GLU A 212 -9.62 15.63 2.05
C GLU A 212 -10.48 15.40 0.79
N ASN A 213 -11.79 15.32 0.97
CA ASN A 213 -12.74 15.01 -0.11
C ASN A 213 -12.68 16.02 -1.26
N ASP A 214 -12.51 17.31 -0.99
CA ASP A 214 -12.45 18.34 -2.04
C ASP A 214 -11.24 18.14 -2.96
N ILE A 215 -10.08 17.81 -2.38
CA ILE A 215 -8.87 17.52 -3.14
C ILE A 215 -9.05 16.23 -3.95
N ARG A 216 -9.60 15.18 -3.34
CA ARG A 216 -9.91 13.93 -4.02
C ARG A 216 -10.88 14.12 -5.18
N LYS A 217 -11.95 14.89 -4.99
CA LYS A 217 -12.94 15.22 -6.02
C LYS A 217 -12.28 15.91 -7.21
N ASN A 218 -11.49 16.95 -6.94
CA ASN A 218 -10.78 17.67 -8.00
C ASN A 218 -9.81 16.75 -8.77
N ARG A 219 -9.03 15.92 -8.07
CA ARG A 219 -8.15 14.91 -8.70
C ARG A 219 -8.92 13.87 -9.50
N PHE A 220 -10.07 13.44 -8.99
CA PHE A 220 -10.90 12.45 -9.65
C PHE A 220 -11.49 13.00 -10.95
N LEU A 221 -12.16 14.15 -10.88
CA LEU A 221 -12.78 14.81 -12.03
C LEU A 221 -11.74 15.15 -13.09
N LYS A 222 -10.58 15.67 -12.68
CA LYS A 222 -9.47 15.97 -13.59
C LYS A 222 -9.07 14.72 -14.40
N ARG A 223 -8.79 13.60 -13.72
CA ARG A 223 -8.40 12.35 -14.40
C ARG A 223 -9.52 11.77 -15.26
N ALA A 224 -10.76 11.80 -14.76
CA ALA A 224 -11.91 11.28 -15.50
C ALA A 224 -12.11 12.03 -16.83
N CYS A 225 -12.02 13.37 -16.80
CA CYS A 225 -12.20 14.19 -18.00
C CYS A 225 -10.96 14.20 -18.90
N GLU A 226 -9.76 14.41 -18.34
CA GLU A 226 -8.54 14.62 -19.12
C GLU A 226 -7.87 13.31 -19.58
N GLU A 227 -7.84 12.27 -18.73
CA GLU A 227 -7.14 11.02 -19.05
C GLU A 227 -8.08 9.97 -19.66
N ARG A 228 -9.37 10.01 -19.33
CA ARG A 228 -10.36 8.99 -19.73
C ARG A 228 -11.46 9.50 -20.66
N ASN A 229 -11.39 10.78 -21.06
CA ASN A 229 -12.37 11.43 -21.95
C ASN A 229 -13.84 11.25 -21.49
N GLN A 230 -14.08 11.17 -20.18
CA GLN A 230 -15.44 11.08 -19.64
C GLN A 230 -16.11 12.46 -19.64
N SER A 231 -17.43 12.49 -19.88
CA SER A 231 -18.18 13.73 -19.69
C SER A 231 -18.19 14.15 -18.22
N THR A 232 -18.20 15.45 -17.95
CA THR A 232 -18.28 15.98 -16.58
C THR A 232 -19.47 15.43 -15.80
N GLU A 233 -20.62 15.26 -16.46
CA GLU A 233 -21.82 14.69 -15.84
C GLU A 233 -21.59 13.25 -15.38
N ASN A 234 -21.03 12.40 -16.23
CA ASN A 234 -20.74 11.01 -15.87
C ASN A 234 -19.63 10.91 -14.81
N ALA A 235 -18.62 11.78 -14.90
CA ALA A 235 -17.57 11.88 -13.89
C ALA A 235 -18.14 12.27 -12.51
N LEU A 236 -19.13 13.15 -12.45
CA LEU A 236 -19.82 13.49 -11.20
C LEU A 236 -20.65 12.33 -10.64
N LYS A 237 -21.42 11.63 -11.49
CA LYS A 237 -22.15 10.41 -11.11
C LYS A 237 -21.21 9.35 -10.51
N HIS A 238 -20.08 9.10 -11.19
CA HIS A 238 -19.05 8.19 -10.72
C HIS A 238 -18.42 8.64 -9.40
N TRP A 239 -18.17 9.94 -9.23
CA TRP A 239 -17.67 10.49 -7.97
C TRP A 239 -18.62 10.21 -6.80
N HIS A 240 -19.93 10.36 -7.00
CA HIS A 240 -20.93 10.05 -5.96
C HIS A 240 -20.91 8.57 -5.57
N TYR A 241 -20.90 7.66 -6.55
CA TYR A 241 -20.75 6.23 -6.31
C TYR A 241 -19.47 5.92 -5.50
N ILE A 242 -18.34 6.49 -5.89
CA ILE A 242 -17.05 6.30 -5.19
C ILE A 242 -17.10 6.78 -3.75
N LEU A 243 -17.82 7.87 -3.48
CA LEU A 243 -17.96 8.40 -2.13
C LEU A 243 -18.73 7.42 -1.25
N GLU A 244 -19.86 6.90 -1.75
CA GLU A 244 -20.66 5.89 -1.04
C GLU A 244 -19.90 4.58 -0.82
N ALA A 245 -19.22 4.09 -1.86
CA ALA A 245 -18.36 2.91 -1.77
C ALA A 245 -17.21 3.13 -0.77
N GLY A 246 -16.62 4.31 -0.74
CA GLY A 246 -15.56 4.69 0.21
C GLY A 246 -16.03 4.66 1.66
N GLU A 247 -17.20 5.22 1.95
CA GLU A 247 -17.83 5.16 3.28
C GLU A 247 -18.13 3.72 3.71
N LYS A 248 -18.59 2.89 2.77
CA LYS A 248 -19.03 1.52 3.05
C LYS A 248 -17.87 0.54 3.22
N TYR A 249 -16.86 0.62 2.36
CA TYR A 249 -15.84 -0.42 2.21
C TYR A 249 -14.43 0.01 2.56
N VAL A 250 -14.13 1.30 2.68
CA VAL A 250 -12.74 1.76 2.89
C VAL A 250 -12.57 2.44 4.23
N LYS A 251 -13.37 3.46 4.53
CA LYS A 251 -13.27 4.23 5.77
C LYS A 251 -13.39 3.42 7.07
N PRO A 252 -14.21 2.36 7.17
CA PRO A 252 -14.27 1.54 8.39
C PRO A 252 -12.88 1.00 8.80
N PHE A 253 -12.00 0.75 7.83
CA PHE A 253 -10.66 0.22 8.07
C PHE A 253 -9.63 1.26 8.53
N ARG A 254 -9.95 2.56 8.49
CA ARG A 254 -9.02 3.61 8.93
C ARG A 254 -8.56 3.38 10.37
N ASN A 255 -9.45 2.93 11.25
CA ASN A 255 -9.14 2.68 12.67
C ASN A 255 -8.35 1.38 12.90
N GLU A 256 -8.31 0.49 11.92
CA GLU A 256 -7.50 -0.74 11.96
C GLU A 256 -6.09 -0.54 11.40
N ALA A 257 -5.82 0.61 10.77
CA ALA A 257 -4.53 0.90 10.18
C ALA A 257 -3.46 1.12 11.25
N ASP A 258 -2.25 0.61 10.98
CA ASP A 258 -1.08 0.91 11.79
C ASP A 258 -0.58 2.34 11.55
N LEU A 259 -0.67 2.79 10.30
CA LEU A 259 -0.19 4.09 9.84
C LEU A 259 -1.26 4.76 8.97
N VAL A 260 -1.62 5.99 9.29
CA VAL A 260 -2.41 6.86 8.41
C VAL A 260 -1.48 7.87 7.77
N LEU A 261 -1.31 7.76 6.45
CA LEU A 261 -0.44 8.63 5.66
C LEU A 261 -1.23 9.75 5.01
N ASN A 262 -0.62 10.93 4.94
CA ASN A 262 -1.12 12.07 4.22
C ASN A 262 -0.87 11.89 2.72
N GLY A 263 -1.92 11.67 1.95
CA GLY A 263 -1.86 11.56 0.49
C GLY A 263 -1.50 12.84 -0.26
N ASN A 264 -1.32 13.95 0.45
CA ASN A 264 -0.81 15.23 -0.05
C ASN A 264 0.62 15.52 0.40
N ALA A 265 1.28 14.58 1.08
CA ALA A 265 2.66 14.77 1.49
C ALA A 265 3.56 14.98 0.27
N ASP A 266 4.62 15.77 0.46
CA ASP A 266 5.64 16.00 -0.56
C ASP A 266 6.33 14.66 -0.91
N LEU A 267 6.35 14.32 -2.21
CA LEU A 267 6.92 13.05 -2.66
C LEU A 267 8.42 12.98 -2.41
N ASN A 268 9.16 14.08 -2.58
CA ASN A 268 10.60 14.08 -2.30
C ASN A 268 10.87 13.81 -0.82
N TYR A 269 10.06 14.38 0.07
CA TYR A 269 10.15 14.11 1.49
C TYR A 269 9.83 12.64 1.82
N PHE A 270 8.81 12.06 1.17
CA PHE A 270 8.50 10.64 1.28
C PHE A 270 9.66 9.75 0.81
N SER A 271 10.28 10.07 -0.33
CA SER A 271 11.43 9.33 -0.86
C SER A 271 12.63 9.42 0.09
N GLN A 272 12.90 10.59 0.66
CA GLN A 272 13.94 10.73 1.69
C GLN A 272 13.66 9.88 2.94
N ILE A 273 12.40 9.66 3.33
CA ILE A 273 12.07 8.75 4.44
C ILE A 273 12.41 7.31 4.05
N LEU A 274 12.06 6.88 2.83
CA LEU A 274 12.39 5.55 2.34
C LEU A 274 13.91 5.33 2.24
N GLU A 275 14.65 6.30 1.71
CA GLU A 275 16.12 6.30 1.67
C GLU A 275 16.72 6.23 3.07
N TYR A 276 16.16 6.97 4.03
CA TYR A 276 16.63 6.92 5.41
C TYR A 276 16.38 5.54 6.02
N ILE A 277 15.20 4.95 5.82
CA ILE A 277 14.88 3.59 6.27
C ILE A 277 15.83 2.56 5.63
N TYR A 278 16.10 2.69 4.34
CA TYR A 278 17.06 1.85 3.64
C TYR A 278 18.47 2.00 4.24
N THR A 279 18.90 3.24 4.49
CA THR A 279 20.23 3.53 5.06
C THR A 279 20.39 2.91 6.45
N ILE A 280 19.45 3.14 7.37
CA ILE A 280 19.54 2.59 8.74
C ILE A 280 19.46 1.06 8.77
N THR A 281 18.87 0.42 7.77
CA THR A 281 18.75 -1.05 7.71
C THR A 281 19.92 -1.74 7.00
N ASN A 282 20.79 -0.98 6.32
CA ASN A 282 21.91 -1.54 5.56
C ASN A 282 23.29 -0.97 5.96
N ASN A 283 23.34 0.12 6.73
CA ASN A 283 24.58 0.78 7.15
C ASN A 283 25.09 0.27 8.51
N PHE A 284 25.33 -1.04 8.61
CA PHE A 284 26.01 -1.66 9.77
C PHE A 284 27.51 -1.84 9.49
N GLN A 285 28.32 -1.96 10.56
CA GLN A 285 29.72 -2.39 10.47
C GLN A 285 29.84 -3.90 10.29
#